data_AF-A0A356IFK6-F1
#
_entry.id   AF-A0A356IFK6-F1
#
_cell.length_a   1.000
_cell.length_b   1.000
_cell.length_c   1.000
_cell.angle_alpha   90.00
_cell.angle_beta   90.00
_cell.angle_gamma   90.00
#
_symmetry.space_group_name_H-M   'P 1'
#
loop_
_entity.id
_entity.type
_entity.pdbx_description
1 polymer ?
#
loop_
_entity_poly.entity_id
_entity_poly.type
_entity_poly.pdbx_seq_one_letter_code
_entity_poly.pdbx_strand_id
1 'polypeptide(L)' 'RNTNRLLADDLDILGGKTGFIRKAGYCLATLINLPNVGPVAVVVLGAWSNSDRFNETHLLANWVSTQFAE' A
#
# COMPACT_ATOMS: atom_id res chain seq x y z
N ARG A 1 7.69 -16.51 5.69
CA ARG A 1 8.09 -15.08 5.61
C ARG A 1 7.11 -14.37 4.68
N ASN A 2 6.49 -13.27 5.12
CA ASN A 2 5.55 -12.50 4.29
C ASN A 2 6.31 -11.66 3.25
N THR A 3 5.73 -11.47 2.05
CA THR A 3 6.28 -10.67 0.95
C THR A 3 5.81 -9.21 0.98
N ASN A 4 4.78 -8.90 1.75
CA ASN A 4 4.35 -7.53 2.02
C ASN A 4 5.39 -6.85 2.93
N ARG A 5 6.13 -5.90 2.37
CA ARG A 5 7.19 -5.17 3.09
C ARG A 5 6.63 -4.08 4.00
N LEU A 6 5.38 -3.64 3.79
CA LEU A 6 4.73 -2.63 4.63
C LEU A 6 4.49 -3.12 6.07
N LEU A 7 4.53 -4.43 6.32
CA LEU A 7 4.42 -5.01 7.66
C LEU A 7 5.64 -4.73 8.56
N ALA A 8 6.74 -4.26 7.97
CA ALA A 8 7.96 -3.87 8.69
C ALA A 8 8.15 -2.34 8.71
N ASP A 9 7.10 -1.60 8.36
CA ASP A 9 7.07 -0.14 8.24
C ASP A 9 6.18 0.47 9.33
N ASP A 10 6.09 1.80 9.37
CA ASP A 10 5.31 2.54 10.37
C ASP A 10 3.81 2.66 10.03
N LEU A 11 3.35 2.03 8.94
CA LEU A 11 1.94 1.99 8.57
C LEU A 11 1.19 0.91 9.35
N ASP A 12 0.00 1.25 9.87
CA ASP A 12 -0.91 0.26 10.49
C ASP A 12 -1.61 -0.57 9.41
N ILE A 13 -0.98 -1.66 9.00
CA ILE A 13 -1.47 -2.57 7.96
C ILE A 13 -2.40 -3.63 8.57
N LEU A 14 -3.69 -3.53 8.23
CA LEU A 14 -4.71 -4.49 8.67
C LEU A 14 -4.69 -5.80 7.87
N GLY A 15 -4.21 -5.75 6.62
CA GLY A 15 -4.09 -6.93 5.77
C GLY A 15 -3.75 -6.58 4.34
N GLY A 16 -3.33 -7.56 3.55
CA GLY A 16 -3.04 -7.33 2.14
C GLY A 16 -2.36 -8.48 1.43
N LYS A 17 -2.22 -8.34 0.11
CA LYS A 17 -1.57 -9.32 -0.76
C LYS A 17 -0.72 -8.62 -1.81
N THR A 18 0.52 -9.08 -1.93
CA THR A 18 1.39 -8.77 -3.07
C THR A 18 1.18 -9.77 -4.20
N GLY A 19 1.26 -9.30 -5.44
CA GLY A 19 1.23 -10.11 -6.66
C GLY A 19 2.32 -9.70 -7.65
N PHE A 20 2.76 -10.64 -8.48
CA PHE A 20 3.61 -10.36 -9.63
C PHE A 20 3.41 -11.44 -10.70
N ILE A 21 3.16 -11.00 -11.93
CA ILE A 21 3.36 -11.78 -13.15
C ILE A 21 3.94 -10.84 -14.21
N ARG A 22 4.69 -11.38 -15.18
CA ARG A 22 5.33 -10.54 -16.23
C ARG A 22 4.35 -9.61 -16.95
N LYS A 23 3.12 -10.05 -17.20
CA LYS A 23 2.09 -9.26 -17.90
C LYS A 23 1.42 -8.18 -17.04
N ALA A 24 1.44 -8.30 -15.71
CA ALA A 24 0.74 -7.40 -14.79
C ALA A 24 1.69 -6.50 -13.98
N GLY A 25 3.00 -6.66 -14.13
CA GLY A 25 3.98 -5.99 -13.29
C GLY A 25 3.84 -6.36 -11.82
N TYR A 26 4.31 -5.50 -10.93
CA TYR A 26 4.21 -5.67 -9.49
C TYR A 26 2.91 -5.05 -8.96
N CYS A 27 2.12 -5.85 -8.24
CA CYS A 27 0.83 -5.43 -7.69
C CYS A 27 0.81 -5.53 -6.16
N LEU A 28 0.02 -4.68 -5.52
CA LEU A 28 -0.27 -4.71 -4.08
C LEU A 28 -1.73 -4.28 -3.85
N ALA A 29 -2.48 -5.09 -3.13
CA ALA A 29 -3.74 -4.69 -2.51
C ALA A 29 -3.56 -4.74 -0.99
N THR A 30 -3.81 -3.64 -0.29
CA THR A 30 -3.60 -3.55 1.16
C THR A 30 -4.69 -2.70 1.81
N LEU A 31 -5.05 -3.06 3.03
CA LEU A 31 -5.92 -2.29 3.91
C LEU A 31 -5.04 -1.64 4.98
N ILE A 32 -5.12 -0.32 5.08
CA ILE A 32 -4.32 0.51 5.97
C ILE A 32 -5.27 1.24 6.90
N ASN A 33 -5.00 1.24 8.19
CA ASN A 33 -5.72 2.07 9.15
C ASN A 33 -4.98 3.40 9.30
N LEU A 34 -5.54 4.48 8.74
CA LEU A 34 -4.90 5.80 8.77
C LEU A 34 -5.39 6.60 9.99
N PRO A 35 -4.49 7.29 10.73
CA PRO A 35 -4.87 8.17 11.82
C PRO A 35 -5.87 9.23 11.37
N ASN A 36 -6.91 9.48 12.17
CA ASN A 36 -7.97 10.47 11.94
C ASN A 36 -8.78 10.29 10.64
N VAL A 37 -8.53 9.24 9.86
CA VAL A 37 -9.29 8.90 8.64
C VAL A 37 -9.99 7.54 8.78
N GLY A 38 -9.34 6.58 9.44
CA GLY A 38 -9.83 5.21 9.59
C GLY A 38 -9.35 4.26 8.47
N PRO A 39 -10.04 3.14 8.23
CA PRO A 39 -9.56 2.10 7.31
C PRO A 39 -9.70 2.49 5.84
N VAL A 40 -8.59 2.44 5.11
CA VAL A 40 -8.47 2.78 3.68
C VAL A 40 -7.87 1.62 2.91
N ALA A 41 -8.55 1.22 1.84
CA ALA A 41 -8.05 0.21 0.90
C ALA A 41 -7.23 0.87 -0.22
N VAL A 42 -5.97 0.46 -0.38
CA VAL A 42 -5.08 0.92 -1.44
C VAL A 42 -4.75 -0.24 -2.37
N VAL A 43 -4.94 -0.04 -3.67
CA VAL A 43 -4.65 -1.03 -4.71
C VAL A 43 -3.73 -0.41 -5.77
N VAL A 44 -2.51 -0.91 -5.85
CA VAL A 44 -1.51 -0.57 -6.87
C VAL A 44 -1.39 -1.72 -7.85
N LEU A 45 -1.57 -1.44 -9.14
CA LEU A 45 -1.45 -2.41 -10.24
C LEU A 45 -0.36 -1.95 -11.22
N GLY A 46 0.45 -2.87 -11.74
CA GLY A 46 1.38 -2.53 -12.82
C GLY A 46 2.60 -1.73 -12.41
N ALA A 47 3.00 -1.73 -11.13
CA ALA A 47 4.22 -1.03 -10.71
C ALA A 47 5.45 -1.62 -11.41
N TRP A 48 6.40 -0.76 -11.81
CA TRP A 48 7.56 -1.13 -12.61
C TRP A 48 8.45 -2.10 -11.82
N SER A 49 8.79 -1.74 -10.59
CA SER A 49 9.63 -2.55 -9.71
C SER A 49 8.89 -3.05 -8.47
N ASN A 50 9.53 -4.00 -7.79
CA ASN A 50 9.04 -4.52 -6.51
C ASN A 50 9.04 -3.47 -5.40
N SER A 51 9.93 -2.46 -5.44
CA SER A 51 9.93 -1.34 -4.50
C SER A 51 8.84 -0.34 -4.80
N ASP A 52 8.58 -0.06 -6.09
CA ASP A 52 7.63 0.98 -6.50
C ASP A 52 6.23 0.70 -5.98
N ARG A 53 5.75 -0.56 -6.00
CA ARG A 53 4.41 -0.87 -5.47
C ARG A 53 4.21 -0.44 -4.00
N PHE A 54 5.29 -0.45 -3.22
CA PHE A 54 5.26 -0.03 -1.83
C PHE A 54 5.36 1.50 -1.73
N ASN A 55 6.29 2.12 -2.48
CA ASN A 55 6.44 3.57 -2.53
C ASN A 55 5.14 4.27 -2.99
N GLU A 56 4.50 3.79 -4.05
CA GLU A 56 3.20 4.31 -4.52
C GLU A 56 2.12 4.18 -3.44
N THR A 57 2.14 3.10 -2.66
CA THR A 57 1.21 2.93 -1.53
C THR A 57 1.46 3.97 -0.44
N HIS A 58 2.71 4.29 -0.11
CA HIS A 58 3.02 5.38 0.82
C HIS A 58 2.57 6.74 0.30
N LEU A 59 2.80 7.02 -0.98
CA LEU A 59 2.38 8.29 -1.59
C LEU A 59 0.86 8.46 -1.52
N LEU A 60 0.10 7.41 -1.84
CA LEU A 60 -1.35 7.42 -1.75
C LEU A 60 -1.85 7.54 -0.31
N ALA A 61 -1.28 6.76 0.62
CA ALA A 61 -1.62 6.82 2.04
C ALA A 61 -1.37 8.21 2.62
N ASN A 62 -0.20 8.79 2.33
CA ASN A 62 0.15 10.14 2.75
C ASN A 62 -0.78 11.18 2.14
N TRP A 63 -1.08 11.08 0.84
CA TRP A 63 -2.01 11.99 0.19
C TRP A 63 -3.39 11.96 0.86
N VAL A 64 -3.94 10.77 1.12
CA VAL A 64 -5.23 10.63 1.85
C VAL A 64 -5.14 11.26 3.24
N SER A 65 -4.08 10.97 4.01
CA SER A 65 -3.90 11.58 5.33
C SER A 65 -3.85 13.11 5.28
N THR A 66 -3.27 13.71 4.22
CA THR A 66 -3.24 15.18 4.10
C THR A 66 -4.56 15.80 3.66
N GLN A 67 -5.38 15.09 2.88
CA GLN A 67 -6.63 15.64 2.33
C GLN A 67 -7.83 15.43 3.26
N PHE A 68 -7.78 14.40 4.12
CA PHE A 68 -8.92 13.96 4.93
C PHE A 68 -8.63 13.93 6.44
N ALA A 69 -7.47 14.41 6.90
CA ALA A 69 -7.26 14.62 8.33
C ALA A 69 -8.16 15.78 8.80
N GLU A 70 -9.17 15.43 9.61
CA GLU A 70 -9.95 16.39 10.41
C GLU A 70 -9.11 16.99 11.55
#